data_AF-A0A377PK17-F1
#
_entry.id   AF-A0A377PK17-F1
#
_cell.length_a   1.000
_cell.length_b   1.000
_cell.length_c   1.000
_cell.angle_alpha   90.00
_cell.angle_beta   90.00
_cell.angle_gamma   90.00
#
_symmetry.space_group_name_H-M   'P 1'
#
loop_
_entity.id
_entity.type
_entity.pdbx_description
1 polymer ?
#
loop_
_entity_poly.entity_id
_entity_poly.type
_entity_poly.pdbx_seq_one_letter_code
_entity_poly.pdbx_strand_id
1 'polypeptide(L)'
;MHGRPSSTMNREGIRRLAAETLELPTSPYRFAETEEEFNAATQEIGLPCIIKPVMSSSGKGQSLIRHADEMTSAWQYAQSGGRSGQGKVDC
;
A
#
# COMPACT_ATOMS: atom_id res chain seq x y z
N MET A 1 -3.90 24.35 18.24
CA MET A 1 -2.90 23.43 17.65
C MET A 1 -3.61 22.12 17.33
N HIS A 2 -4.13 21.96 16.11
CA HIS A 2 -4.75 20.70 15.68
C HIS A 2 -3.61 19.80 15.20
N GLY A 3 -3.15 18.90 16.08
CA GLY A 3 -2.15 17.90 15.74
C GLY A 3 -2.70 17.01 14.64
N ARG A 4 -2.31 17.28 13.38
CA ARG A 4 -2.50 16.30 12.31
C ARG A 4 -1.74 15.04 12.75
N PRO A 5 -2.34 13.85 12.68
CA PRO A 5 -1.59 12.62 12.92
C PRO A 5 -0.32 12.66 12.07
N SER A 6 0.83 12.29 12.66
CA SER A 6 2.15 12.37 12.03
C SER A 6 2.08 11.92 10.57
N SER A 7 2.24 12.84 9.62
CA SER A 7 2.08 12.59 8.17
C SER A 7 2.96 11.46 7.65
N THR A 8 4.01 11.08 8.38
CA THR A 8 4.92 9.98 8.04
C THR A 8 4.37 8.59 8.38
N MET A 9 3.38 8.47 9.27
CA MET A 9 2.79 7.18 9.64
C MET A 9 1.67 6.73 8.69
N ASN A 10 1.09 7.67 7.94
CA ASN A 10 0.09 7.40 6.92
C ASN A 10 0.76 7.43 5.54
N ARG A 11 0.98 6.24 4.95
CA ARG A 11 1.60 6.12 3.63
C ARG A 11 0.80 6.80 2.53
N GLU A 12 -0.52 6.83 2.63
CA GLU A 12 -1.36 7.51 1.65
C GLU A 12 -1.08 9.01 1.66
N GLY A 13 -1.08 9.62 2.84
CA GLY A 13 -0.80 11.05 2.99
C GLY A 13 0.56 11.46 2.39
N ILE A 14 1.63 10.74 2.73
CA ILE A 14 2.97 11.08 2.22
C ILE A 14 3.13 10.76 0.73
N ARG A 15 2.51 9.68 0.22
CA ARG A 15 2.59 9.32 -1.20
C ARG A 15 1.89 10.36 -2.07
N ARG A 16 0.65 10.74 -1.70
CA ARG A 16 -0.11 11.76 -2.44
C ARG A 16 0.59 13.12 -2.38
N LEU A 17 1.12 13.49 -1.20
CA LEU A 17 1.93 14.70 -1.08
C LEU A 17 3.12 14.69 -2.07
N ALA A 18 3.90 13.61 -2.08
CA ALA A 18 5.08 13.52 -2.94
C ALA A 18 4.71 13.50 -4.43
N ALA A 19 3.76 12.66 -4.85
CA ALA A 19 3.45 12.43 -6.26
C ALA A 19 2.49 13.46 -6.86
N GLU A 20 1.45 13.87 -6.12
CA GLU A 20 0.35 14.69 -6.65
C GLU A 20 0.53 16.17 -6.33
N THR A 21 1.07 16.51 -5.15
CA THR A 21 1.22 17.92 -4.73
C THR A 21 2.60 18.49 -5.05
N LEU A 22 3.66 17.70 -4.78
CA LEU A 22 5.04 18.13 -4.98
C LEU A 22 5.61 17.67 -6.33
N GLU A 23 4.86 16.85 -7.08
CA GLU A 23 5.22 16.33 -8.40
C GLU A 23 6.61 15.68 -8.45
N LEU A 24 7.03 15.08 -7.33
CA LEU A 24 8.30 14.38 -7.24
C LEU A 24 8.19 13.04 -7.97
N PRO A 25 9.29 12.58 -8.62
CA PRO A 25 9.32 11.24 -9.19
C PRO A 25 9.05 10.18 -8.12
N THR A 26 8.02 9.36 -8.34
CA THR A 26 7.70 8.20 -7.50
C THR A 26 7.45 6.98 -8.38
N SER A 27 7.63 5.78 -7.82
CA SER A 27 7.15 4.57 -8.48
C SER A 27 5.62 4.63 -8.63
N PRO A 28 5.06 4.06 -9.72
CA PRO A 28 3.62 3.90 -9.88
C PRO A 28 2.99 3.29 -8.62
N TYR A 29 1.78 3.72 -8.30
CA TYR A 29 1.06 3.20 -7.15
C TYR A 29 -0.44 3.21 -7.34
N ARG A 30 -1.10 2.34 -6.57
CA ARG A 30 -2.53 2.33 -6.34
C ARG A 30 -2.81 1.98 -4.89
N PHE A 31 -3.90 2.52 -4.37
CA PHE A 31 -4.43 2.09 -3.08
C PHE A 31 -5.63 1.18 -3.31
N ALA A 32 -5.79 0.20 -2.44
CA ALA A 32 -6.91 -0.73 -2.45
C ALA A 32 -7.43 -0.98 -1.03
N GLU A 33 -8.76 -1.02 -0.89
CA GLU A 33 -9.47 -1.33 0.34
C GLU A 33 -10.05 -2.76 0.33
N THR A 34 -10.24 -3.34 -0.85
CA THR A 34 -10.70 -4.73 -1.02
C THR A 34 -9.74 -5.59 -1.84
N GLU A 35 -9.89 -6.91 -1.78
CA GLU A 35 -9.05 -7.84 -2.56
C GLU A 35 -9.29 -7.65 -4.07
N GLU A 36 -10.52 -7.37 -4.46
CA GLU A 36 -10.90 -7.08 -5.85
C GLU A 36 -10.22 -5.80 -6.36
N GLU A 37 -10.21 -4.73 -5.56
CA GLU A 37 -9.48 -3.50 -5.89
C GLU A 37 -7.98 -3.74 -5.98
N PHE A 38 -7.42 -4.55 -5.09
CA PHE A 38 -6.00 -4.92 -5.12
C PHE A 38 -5.65 -5.74 -6.37
N ASN A 39 -6.53 -6.66 -6.77
CA ASN A 39 -6.37 -7.45 -7.99
C ASN A 39 -6.39 -6.56 -9.23
N ALA A 40 -7.35 -5.63 -9.32
CA ALA A 40 -7.41 -4.66 -10.41
C ALA A 40 -6.19 -3.73 -10.44
N ALA A 41 -5.79 -3.21 -9.28
CA ALA A 41 -4.61 -2.36 -9.13
C ALA A 41 -3.32 -3.05 -9.59
N THR A 42 -3.16 -4.34 -9.28
CA THR A 42 -1.99 -5.13 -9.72
C THR A 42 -1.98 -5.33 -11.23
N GLN A 43 -3.15 -5.45 -11.88
CA GLN A 43 -3.24 -5.50 -13.34
C GLN A 43 -2.81 -4.18 -13.99
N GLU A 44 -3.10 -3.04 -13.35
CA GLU A 44 -2.68 -1.72 -13.84
C GLU A 44 -1.18 -1.45 -13.63
N ILE A 45 -0.62 -1.84 -12.47
CA ILE A 45 0.79 -1.60 -12.12
C ILE A 45 1.72 -2.60 -12.82
N GLY A 46 1.27 -3.83 -13.00
CA GLY A 46 2.05 -4.95 -13.52
C GLY A 46 2.88 -5.65 -12.43
N LEU A 47 3.37 -6.85 -12.78
CA LEU A 47 4.27 -7.64 -11.94
C LEU A 47 5.72 -7.52 -12.45
N PRO A 48 6.73 -7.51 -11.55
CA PRO A 48 6.60 -7.63 -10.09
C PRO A 48 6.15 -6.32 -9.41
N CYS A 49 5.37 -6.41 -8.32
CA CYS A 49 4.94 -5.28 -7.51
C CYS A 49 5.10 -5.54 -6.00
N ILE A 50 4.95 -4.49 -5.18
CA ILE A 50 5.06 -4.59 -3.72
C ILE A 50 3.73 -4.21 -3.09
N ILE A 51 3.04 -5.13 -2.42
CA ILE A 51 1.90 -4.80 -1.56
C ILE A 51 2.39 -4.49 -0.14
N LYS A 52 1.83 -3.47 0.50
CA LYS A 52 2.05 -3.17 1.93
C LYS A 52 0.88 -2.41 2.57
N PRO A 53 0.65 -2.53 3.89
CA PRO A 53 -0.42 -1.78 4.55
C PRO A 53 -0.08 -0.29 4.65
N VAL A 54 -1.08 0.57 4.45
CA VAL A 54 -0.94 2.03 4.57
C VAL A 54 -0.44 2.41 5.96
N MET A 55 -0.94 1.71 7.00
CA MET A 55 -0.55 1.90 8.40
C MET A 55 0.34 0.74 8.87
N SER A 56 1.59 0.69 8.41
CA SER A 56 2.59 -0.30 8.84
C SER A 56 3.99 0.29 9.00
N SER A 57 4.76 -0.27 9.94
CA SER A 57 6.18 0.04 10.20
C SER A 57 7.05 -1.23 10.11
N SER A 58 8.35 -1.05 9.83
CA SER A 58 9.34 -2.14 9.81
C SER A 58 9.02 -3.28 8.82
N GLY A 59 8.26 -2.98 7.76
CA GLY A 59 7.91 -3.95 6.73
C GLY A 59 6.85 -4.99 7.11
N LYS A 60 6.20 -4.88 8.28
CA LYS A 60 5.16 -5.84 8.69
C LYS A 60 3.99 -5.83 7.69
N GLY A 61 3.65 -6.99 7.14
CA GLY A 61 2.58 -7.10 6.13
C GLY A 61 3.02 -6.70 4.71
N GLN A 62 4.29 -6.40 4.48
CA GLN A 62 4.80 -6.11 3.13
C GLN A 62 5.23 -7.40 2.42
N SER A 63 4.86 -7.53 1.15
CA SER A 63 5.27 -8.64 0.28
C SER A 63 5.70 -8.13 -1.09
N LEU A 64 6.72 -8.78 -1.67
CA LEU A 64 7.06 -8.65 -3.09
C LEU A 64 6.32 -9.76 -3.83
N ILE A 65 5.55 -9.39 -4.83
CA ILE A 65 4.75 -10.29 -5.66
C ILE A 65 5.43 -10.36 -7.02
N ARG A 66 5.86 -11.55 -7.43
CA ARG A 66 6.45 -11.82 -8.75
C ARG A 66 5.45 -12.50 -9.68
N HIS A 67 4.55 -13.29 -9.11
CA HIS A 67 3.60 -14.11 -9.85
C HIS A 67 2.18 -13.95 -9.30
N ALA A 68 1.19 -14.12 -10.18
CA ALA A 68 -0.21 -13.87 -9.85
C ALA A 68 -0.77 -14.83 -8.78
N ASP A 69 -0.21 -16.04 -8.68
CA ASP A 69 -0.55 -17.03 -7.66
C ASP A 69 -0.11 -16.63 -6.24
N GLU A 70 0.81 -15.67 -6.10
CA GLU A 70 1.23 -15.13 -4.81
C GLU A 70 0.24 -14.09 -4.26
N MET A 71 -0.64 -13.53 -5.09
CA MET A 71 -1.46 -12.34 -4.79
C MET A 71 -2.38 -12.52 -3.58
N THR A 72 -3.16 -13.61 -3.53
CA THR A 72 -4.08 -13.87 -2.41
C THR A 72 -3.32 -14.02 -1.08
N SER A 73 -2.19 -14.72 -1.08
CA SER A 73 -1.38 -14.88 0.13
C SER A 73 -0.77 -13.54 0.60
N ALA A 74 -0.37 -12.70 -0.36
CA ALA A 74 0.20 -11.39 -0.10
C ALA A 74 -0.86 -10.41 0.45
N TRP A 75 -2.07 -10.43 -0.10
CA TRP A 75 -3.23 -9.69 0.41
C TRP A 75 -3.54 -10.07 1.87
N GLN A 76 -3.66 -11.36 2.16
CA GLN A 76 -3.93 -11.85 3.52
C GLN A 76 -2.83 -11.41 4.50
N TYR A 77 -1.56 -11.49 4.11
CA TYR A 77 -0.45 -11.04 4.94
C TYR A 77 -0.52 -9.54 5.21
N ALA A 78 -0.78 -8.72 4.19
CA ALA A 78 -0.95 -7.28 4.34
C ALA A 78 -2.09 -6.95 5.33
N GLN A 79 -3.23 -7.62 5.20
CA GLN A 79 -4.38 -7.43 6.09
C GLN A 79 -4.09 -7.80 7.55
N SER A 80 -3.22 -8.78 7.80
CA SER A 80 -2.76 -9.15 9.16
C SER A 80 -1.66 -8.23 9.72
N GLY A 81 -0.99 -7.48 8.84
CA GLY A 81 0.23 -6.73 9.15
C GLY A 81 0.00 -5.29 9.63
N GLY A 82 -1.20 -4.73 9.43
CA GLY A 82 -1.53 -3.35 9.80
C GLY A 82 -1.49 -3.12 11.32
N ARG A 83 -1.05 -1.92 11.75
CA ARG A 83 -1.02 -1.52 13.17
C ARG A 83 -2.41 -1.47 13.81
N SER A 84 -3.45 -1.31 12.99
CA SER A 84 -4.86 -1.24 13.41
C SER A 84 -5.68 -2.45 12.96
N GLY A 85 -5.03 -3.51 12.47
CA GLY A 85 -5.69 -4.66 11.83
C GLY A 85 -5.88 -4.46 10.33
N GLN A 86 -6.98 -5.00 9.79
CA GLN A 86 -7.35 -4.88 8.37
C GLN A 86 -7.45 -3.41 7.97
N GLY A 87 -6.98 -3.08 6.77
CA GLY A 87 -7.03 -1.72 6.30
C GLY A 87 -6.42 -1.56 4.92
N LYS A 88 -6.53 -0.35 4.39
CA LYS A 88 -6.06 0.00 3.05
C LYS A 88 -4.60 -0.40 2.85
N VAL A 89 -4.30 -0.92 1.67
CA VAL A 89 -2.94 -1.25 1.21
C VAL A 89 -2.53 -0.30 0.09
N ASP A 90 -1.22 -0.15 -0.12
CA ASP A 90 -0.66 0.34 -1.38
C ASP A 90 0.11 -0.76 -2.11
N CYS A 91 -0.07 -0.80 -3.43
CA CYS A 91 0.71 -1.60 -4.38
C CYS A 91 1.35 -0.71 -5.44
#